data_AF-A0A9N9QRY4-F1
#
_entry.id   AF-A0A9N9QRY4-F1
#
_cell.length_a   1.000
_cell.length_b   1.000
_cell.length_c   1.000
_cell.angle_alpha   90.00
_cell.angle_beta   90.00
_cell.angle_gamma   90.00
#
_symmetry.space_group_name_H-M   'P 1'
#
loop_
_entity.id
_entity.type
_entity.pdbx_description
1 polymer ?
#
loop_
_entity_poly.entity_id
_entity_poly.type
_entity_poly.pdbx_seq_one_letter_code
_entity_poly.pdbx_strand_id
1 'polypeptide(L)' 'MEKGLSAAFGNKFGRLDELGKQELEVGEVLQSIDREWNLFHIVTEKHFDQQATYHDAWEPLEQLRDMMLSQDLM' A
#
# COMPACT_ATOMS: atom_id res chain seq x y z
N MET A 1 -8.95 6.45 -3.03
CA MET A 1 -7.66 7.13 -3.29
C MET A 1 -7.86 8.28 -4.27
N GLU A 2 -8.56 9.34 -3.84
CA GLU A 2 -8.95 10.46 -4.75
C GLU A 2 -8.36 11.81 -4.33
N LYS A 3 -7.56 11.84 -3.25
CA LYS A 3 -7.03 13.07 -2.67
C LYS A 3 -5.55 12.96 -2.32
N GLY A 4 -4.86 14.09 -2.31
CA GLY A 4 -3.47 14.22 -1.87
C GLY A 4 -2.51 13.35 -2.67
N LEU A 5 -1.53 12.76 -1.97
CA LEU A 5 -0.51 11.91 -2.59
C LEU A 5 -1.13 10.68 -3.28
N SER A 6 -2.21 10.12 -2.72
CA SER A 6 -2.87 8.94 -3.31
C SER A 6 -3.41 9.22 -4.72
N ALA A 7 -3.95 10.42 -4.97
CA ALA A 7 -4.41 10.83 -6.30
C ALA A 7 -3.25 11.01 -7.28
N ALA A 8 -2.15 11.65 -6.83
CA ALA A 8 -0.96 11.83 -7.67
C ALA A 8 -0.31 10.48 -8.01
N PHE A 9 -0.26 9.55 -7.04
CA PHE A 9 0.27 8.21 -7.23
C PHE A 9 -0.59 7.41 -8.22
N GLY A 10 -1.92 7.45 -8.05
CA GLY A 10 -2.86 6.81 -8.98
C GLY A 10 -2.74 7.31 -10.41
N ASN A 11 -2.65 8.63 -10.59
CA ASN A 11 -2.49 9.24 -11.92
C ASN A 11 -1.17 8.87 -12.59
N LYS A 12 -0.11 8.65 -11.80
CA LYS A 12 1.23 8.36 -12.32
C LYS A 12 1.41 6.89 -12.68
N PHE A 13 0.97 5.98 -11.81
CA PHE A 13 1.27 4.55 -11.94
C PHE A 13 0.08 3.74 -12.49
N GLY A 14 -1.14 4.29 -12.48
CA GLY A 14 -2.35 3.59 -12.90
C GLY A 14 -2.64 2.34 -12.05
N ARG A 15 -3.73 1.62 -12.37
CA ARG A 15 -4.06 0.30 -11.80
C ARG A 15 -4.53 0.28 -10.33
N LEU A 16 -4.91 1.41 -9.76
CA LEU A 16 -5.60 1.44 -8.46
C LEU A 16 -6.94 0.67 -8.48
N ASP A 17 -7.57 0.55 -9.65
CA ASP A 17 -8.80 -0.23 -9.84
C ASP A 17 -8.58 -1.74 -9.64
N GLU A 18 -7.35 -2.24 -9.80
CA GLU A 18 -7.01 -3.64 -9.52
C GLU A 18 -6.85 -3.88 -8.02
N LEU A 19 -6.30 -2.90 -7.30
CA LEU A 19 -6.18 -2.92 -5.84
C LEU A 19 -7.55 -2.79 -5.17
N GLY A 20 -8.43 -1.93 -5.70
CA GLY A 20 -9.79 -1.75 -5.18
C GLY A 20 -10.72 -2.96 -5.37
N LYS A 21 -10.31 -3.97 -6.14
CA LYS A 21 -11.03 -5.25 -6.30
C LYS A 21 -10.60 -6.31 -5.31
N GLN A 22 -9.52 -6.09 -4.58
CA GLN A 22 -9.07 -6.97 -3.52
C GLN A 22 -9.83 -6.63 -2.25
N GLU A 23 -10.18 -7.64 -1.45
CA GLU A 23 -10.73 -7.41 -0.12
C GLU A 23 -9.55 -7.01 0.78
N LEU A 24 -9.49 -5.73 1.17
CA LEU A 24 -8.35 -5.15 1.87
C LEU A 24 -8.60 -5.11 3.37
N GLU A 25 -7.62 -5.57 4.14
CA GLU A 25 -7.61 -5.48 5.59
C GLU A 25 -6.61 -4.42 6.09
N VAL A 26 -6.95 -3.78 7.21
CA VAL A 26 -6.02 -2.83 7.85
C VAL A 26 -4.80 -3.61 8.35
N GLY A 27 -3.62 -3.04 8.14
CA GLY A 27 -2.36 -3.67 8.51
C GLY A 27 -1.73 -4.53 7.40
N GLU A 28 -2.32 -4.55 6.21
CA GLU A 28 -1.75 -5.24 5.05
C GLU A 28 -0.85 -4.35 4.19
N VAL A 29 0.11 -4.98 3.51
CA VAL A 29 0.93 -4.38 2.46
C VAL A 29 0.64 -5.06 1.13
N LEU A 30 0.20 -4.27 0.14
CA LEU A 30 -0.04 -4.75 -1.20
C LEU A 30 1.14 -4.40 -2.09
N GLN A 31 1.61 -5.36 -2.87
CA GLN A 31 2.62 -5.14 -3.90
C GLN A 31 1.98 -5.11 -5.28
N SER A 32 2.38 -4.13 -6.08
CA SER A 32 2.07 -4.06 -7.51
C SER A 32 3.34 -3.70 -8.28
N ILE A 33 3.39 -4.09 -9.55
CA ILE A 33 4.53 -3.81 -10.42
C ILE A 33 4.08 -2.86 -11.53
N ASP A 34 4.74 -1.72 -11.64
CA ASP A 34 4.64 -0.82 -12.79
C ASP A 34 5.99 -0.75 -13.51
N ARG A 35 6.08 -1.48 -14.62
CA ARG A 35 7.31 -1.61 -15.44
C ARG A 35 8.49 -2.11 -14.60
N GLU A 36 9.35 -1.20 -14.16
CA GLU A 36 10.57 -1.47 -13.39
C GLU A 36 10.40 -1.17 -11.89
N TRP A 37 9.25 -0.61 -11.49
CA TRP A 37 9.01 -0.19 -10.12
C TRP A 37 8.15 -1.20 -9.37
N ASN A 38 8.68 -1.69 -8.24
CA ASN A 38 7.87 -2.32 -7.20
C ASN A 38 7.18 -1.21 -6.40
N LEU A 39 5.84 -1.19 -6.45
CA LEU A 39 5.00 -0.24 -5.74
C LEU A 39 4.34 -0.95 -4.57
N PHE A 40 4.48 -0.36 -3.38
CA PHE A 40 3.91 -0.88 -2.14
C PHE A 40 2.80 0.05 -1.65
N HIS A 41 1.64 -0.51 -1.34
CA HIS A 41 0.48 0.21 -0.83
C HIS A 41 0.21 -0.29 0.58
N ILE A 42 0.31 0.62 1.55
CA ILE A 42 0.08 0.33 2.97
C ILE A 42 -1.38 0.63 3.29
N VAL A 43 -2.11 -0.36 3.80
CA VAL A 43 -3.52 -0.20 4.18
C VAL A 43 -3.60 0.18 5.65
N THR A 44 -3.83 1.46 5.94
CA THR A 44 -3.90 1.98 7.32
C THR A 44 -5.32 2.24 7.80
N GLU A 45 -6.31 2.20 6.91
CA GLU A 45 -7.73 2.46 7.20
C GLU A 45 -8.63 1.76 6.17
N LYS A 46 -9.82 1.32 6.58
CA LYS A 46 -10.82 0.70 5.68
C LYS A 46 -11.66 1.75 4.96
N HIS A 47 -11.95 2.84 5.64
CA HIS A 47 -12.78 3.91 5.12
C HIS A 47 -12.08 5.27 5.30
N PHE A 48 -12.30 6.16 4.33
CA PHE A 48 -11.66 7.48 4.27
C PHE A 48 -12.07 8.43 5.41
N ASP A 49 -13.17 8.14 6.10
CA ASP A 49 -13.65 8.88 7.27
C ASP A 49 -13.03 8.39 8.59
N GLN A 50 -12.35 7.25 8.57
CA GLN A 50 -11.59 6.76 9.70
C GLN A 50 -10.24 7.48 9.78
N GLN A 51 -9.70 7.62 10.98
CA GLN A 51 -8.35 8.11 11.17
C GLN A 51 -7.46 6.94 11.55
N ALA A 52 -6.49 6.63 10.70
CA ALA A 52 -5.46 5.64 11.00
C ALA A 52 -4.75 5.96 12.32
N THR A 53 -4.53 4.92 13.14
CA THR A 53 -3.69 5.01 14.33
C THR A 53 -2.22 4.73 14.00
N TYR A 54 -1.31 5.07 14.92
CA TYR A 54 0.09 4.68 14.77
C TYR A 54 0.28 3.17 14.69
N HIS A 55 -0.55 2.39 15.37
CA HIS A 55 -0.50 0.94 15.31
C HIS A 55 -0.82 0.43 13.89
N ASP A 56 -1.86 0.99 13.27
CA ASP A 56 -2.31 0.62 11.92
C ASP A 56 -1.27 0.91 10.84
N ALA A 57 -0.33 1.84 11.10
CA ALA A 57 0.78 2.13 10.21
C ALA A 57 2.04 1.32 10.55
N TRP A 58 2.28 1.01 11.83
CA TRP A 58 3.51 0.37 12.28
C TRP A 58 3.63 -1.08 11.81
N GLU A 59 2.59 -1.88 12.03
CA GLU A 59 2.57 -3.29 11.67
C GLU A 59 2.85 -3.54 10.17
N PRO A 60 2.18 -2.85 9.21
CA PRO A 60 2.49 -3.04 7.81
C PRO A 60 3.87 -2.49 7.41
N LEU A 61 4.42 -1.50 8.13
CA LEU A 61 5.80 -1.07 7.89
C LEU A 61 6.81 -2.15 8.29
N GLU A 62 6.54 -2.92 9.34
CA GLU A 62 7.37 -4.09 9.68
C GLU A 62 7.26 -5.20 8.64
N GLN A 63 6.06 -5.47 8.15
CA GLN A 63 5.87 -6.42 7.04
C GLN A 63 6.65 -5.97 5.79
N LEU A 64 6.57 -4.68 5.43
CA LEU A 64 7.31 -4.13 4.31
C LEU A 64 8.83 -4.29 4.49
N ARG A 65 9.35 -3.99 5.69
CA ARG A 65 10.77 -4.22 6.02
C ARG A 65 11.16 -5.66 5.75
N ASP A 66 10.38 -6.61 6.25
CA ASP A 66 10.69 -8.04 6.12
C ASP A 66 10.62 -8.50 4.66
N MET A 67 9.66 -7.98 3.87
CA MET A 67 9.58 -8.19 2.43
C MET A 67 10.83 -7.67 1.71
N MET A 68 11.27 -6.45 2.00
CA MET A 68 12.46 -5.87 1.37
C MET A 68 13.72 -6.66 1.72
N LEU A 69 13.88 -7.07 2.97
CA LEU A 69 15.01 -7.90 3.39
C LEU A 69 15.00 -9.27 2.70
N SER A 70 13.83 -9.86 2.48
CA SER A 70 13.71 -11.14 1.77
C SER A 70 14.04 -11.05 0.28
N GLN A 71 13.74 -9.90 -0.35
CA GLN A 71 14.03 -9.63 -1.76
C GLN A 71 15.52 -9.31 -2.00
N ASP A 72 16.19 -8.67 -1.03
CA ASP A 72 17.62 -8.34 -1.10
C ASP A 72 18.54 -9.56 -0.89
N LEU A 73 17.99 -10.66 -0.33
CA LEU A 73 18.69 -11.92 -0.11
C LEU A 73 18.63 -12.90 -1.31
N MET A 74 17.97 -12.52 -2.41
CA MET A 74 17.74 -13.36 -3.59
C MET A 74 18.50 -12.85 -4.81
#